data_AF-A0A822IQ29-F1
#
_entry.id   AF-A0A822IQ29-F1
#
_cell.length_a   1.000
_cell.length_b   1.000
_cell.length_c   1.000
_cell.angle_alpha   90.00
_cell.angle_beta   90.00
_cell.angle_gamma   90.00
#
_symmetry.space_group_name_H-M   'P 1'
#
loop_
_entity.id
_entity.type
_entity.pdbx_description
1 polymer ?
#
loop_
_entity_poly.entity_id
_entity_poly.type
_entity_poly.pdbx_seq_one_letter_code
_entity_poly.pdbx_strand_id
1 'polypeptide(L)'
;MGRTVPTFRMLLEEIIVELSIFRKALHGEDRAAFDSLMNKARKHASSCTVAPTLDSMDAVFLSILVEQEKELNSLQEGRHVSAGHQVQSGEQHHNKMD
;
A
#
# COMPACT_ATOMS: atom_id res chain seq x y z
N MET A 1 32.20 16.69 -17.46
CA MET A 1 31.73 16.24 -16.13
C MET A 1 30.63 15.23 -16.34
N GLY A 2 30.85 13.97 -15.97
CA GLY A 2 29.90 12.87 -16.19
C GLY A 2 28.56 13.18 -15.50
N ARG A 3 27.46 13.04 -16.23
CA ARG A 3 26.11 13.22 -15.69
C ARG A 3 25.86 12.08 -14.70
N THR A 4 25.71 12.40 -13.41
CA THR A 4 25.22 11.44 -12.41
C THR A 4 23.84 10.98 -12.84
N VAL A 5 23.62 9.67 -12.95
CA VAL A 5 22.29 9.10 -13.20
C VAL A 5 21.43 9.41 -11.97
N PRO A 6 20.29 10.10 -12.12
CA PRO A 6 19.42 10.40 -10.99
C PRO A 6 18.94 9.10 -10.35
N THR A 7 18.96 9.05 -9.02
CA THR A 7 18.39 7.91 -8.30
C THR A 7 16.88 7.89 -8.48
N PHE A 8 16.26 6.71 -8.38
CA PHE A 8 14.80 6.61 -8.46
C PHE A 8 14.09 7.51 -7.42
N ARG A 9 14.69 7.71 -6.24
CA ARG A 9 14.17 8.68 -5.26
C ARG A 9 14.10 10.11 -5.81
N MET A 10 15.09 10.54 -6.60
CA MET A 10 15.07 11.87 -7.22
C MET A 10 13.98 11.96 -8.30
N LEU A 11 13.88 10.93 -9.15
CA LEU A 11 12.86 10.83 -10.20
C LEU A 11 11.44 10.79 -9.61
N LEU A 12 11.26 10.08 -8.50
CA LEU A 12 9.99 10.03 -7.77
C LEU A 12 9.58 11.41 -7.26
N GLU A 13 10.48 12.16 -6.64
CA GLU A 13 10.13 13.51 -6.16
C GLU A 13 9.85 14.47 -7.33
N GLU A 14 10.55 14.33 -8.47
CA GLU A 14 10.26 15.07 -9.70
C GLU A 14 8.85 14.77 -10.21
N ILE A 15 8.48 13.49 -10.32
CA ILE A 15 7.13 13.04 -10.66
C ILE A 15 6.08 13.61 -9.69
N ILE A 16 6.34 13.57 -8.39
CA ILE A 16 5.40 14.09 -7.39
C ILE A 16 5.18 15.60 -7.57
N VAL A 17 6.22 16.34 -7.95
CA VAL A 17 6.12 17.76 -8.28
C VAL A 17 5.30 17.96 -9.57
N GLU A 18 5.51 17.16 -10.61
CA GLU A 18 4.71 17.21 -11.84
C GLU A 18 3.22 16.93 -11.57
N LEU A 19 2.93 15.93 -10.74
CA LEU A 19 1.58 15.58 -10.33
C LEU A 19 0.95 16.60 -9.36
N SER A 20 1.67 17.64 -8.93
CA SER A 20 1.13 18.64 -8.01
C SER A 20 -0.08 19.40 -8.58
N ILE A 21 -0.16 19.56 -9.91
CA ILE A 21 -1.32 20.16 -10.58
C ILE A 21 -2.53 19.23 -10.45
N PHE A 22 -2.34 17.93 -10.72
CA PHE A 22 -3.38 16.92 -10.55
C PHE A 22 -3.86 16.87 -9.10
N ARG A 23 -2.94 16.82 -8.14
CA ARG A 23 -3.25 16.87 -6.70
C ARG A 23 -4.08 18.10 -6.32
N LYS A 24 -3.78 19.27 -6.88
CA LYS A 24 -4.52 20.51 -6.60
C LYS A 24 -5.96 20.47 -7.11
N ALA A 25 -6.23 19.71 -8.16
CA ALA A 25 -7.58 19.49 -8.70
C ALA A 25 -8.41 18.50 -7.87
N LEU A 26 -7.76 17.70 -7.01
CA LEU A 26 -8.46 16.78 -6.11
C LEU A 26 -8.98 17.50 -4.86
N HIS A 27 -10.15 17.09 -4.38
CA HIS A 27 -10.80 17.64 -3.20
C HIS A 27 -11.12 16.56 -2.16
N GLY A 28 -11.22 16.95 -0.89
CA GLY A 28 -11.66 16.07 0.19
C GLY A 28 -10.84 14.78 0.30
N GLU A 29 -11.54 13.64 0.27
CA GLU A 29 -10.98 12.31 0.43
C GLU A 29 -10.02 11.92 -0.70
N ASP A 30 -10.28 12.34 -1.94
CA ASP A 30 -9.44 11.99 -3.09
C ASP A 30 -8.02 12.56 -2.94
N ARG A 31 -7.92 13.77 -2.40
CA ARG A 31 -6.62 14.42 -2.16
C ARG A 31 -5.84 13.70 -1.06
N ALA A 32 -6.52 13.27 0.00
CA ALA A 32 -5.90 12.49 1.08
C ALA A 32 -5.47 11.09 0.57
N ALA A 33 -6.28 10.46 -0.28
CA ALA A 33 -5.94 9.21 -0.93
C ALA A 33 -4.69 9.37 -1.81
N PHE A 34 -4.63 10.40 -2.65
CA PHE A 34 -3.45 10.70 -3.46
C PHE A 34 -2.18 10.87 -2.61
N ASP A 35 -2.25 11.61 -1.51
CA ASP A 35 -1.10 11.80 -0.60
C ASP A 35 -0.63 10.48 0.02
N SER A 36 -1.58 9.61 0.38
CA SER A 36 -1.28 8.25 0.84
C SER A 36 -0.59 7.43 -0.24
N LEU A 37 -1.06 7.48 -1.49
CA LEU A 37 -0.43 6.78 -2.63
C LEU A 37 1.02 7.23 -2.85
N MET A 38 1.29 8.53 -2.82
CA MET A 38 2.66 9.05 -2.98
C MET A 38 3.58 8.60 -1.83
N ASN A 39 3.05 8.48 -0.61
CA ASN A 39 3.81 7.92 0.51
C ASN A 39 4.10 6.42 0.34
N LYS A 40 3.17 5.64 -0.21
CA LYS A 40 3.41 4.24 -0.57
C LYS A 40 4.53 4.11 -1.61
N ALA A 41 4.50 4.95 -2.65
CA ALA A 41 5.56 4.98 -3.66
C ALA A 41 6.94 5.25 -3.04
N ARG A 42 7.04 6.19 -2.08
CA ARG A 42 8.29 6.48 -1.36
C ARG A 42 8.85 5.30 -0.58
N LYS A 43 8.02 4.40 -0.05
CA LYS A 43 8.49 3.21 0.71
C LYS A 43 9.35 2.27 -0.14
N HIS A 44 9.15 2.27 -1.46
CA HIS A 44 9.87 1.41 -2.40
C HIS A 44 10.96 2.15 -3.19
N ALA A 45 11.26 3.41 -2.80
CA ALA A 45 12.23 4.24 -3.51
C ALA A 45 13.65 3.63 -3.56
N SER A 46 13.98 2.75 -2.61
CA SER A 46 15.24 2.03 -2.51
C SER A 46 15.33 0.80 -3.42
N SER A 47 14.18 0.28 -3.88
CA SER A 47 14.08 -1.01 -4.57
C SER A 47 14.10 -0.88 -6.10
N CYS A 48 13.73 0.27 -6.66
CA CYS A 48 13.67 0.47 -8.11
C CYS A 48 15.04 0.66 -8.80
N THR A 49 16.15 0.69 -8.05
CA THR A 49 17.51 0.63 -8.61
C THR A 49 17.77 -0.65 -9.43
N VAL A 50 16.91 -1.66 -9.32
CA VAL A 50 17.04 -2.96 -10.00
C VAL A 50 16.29 -3.07 -11.34
N ALA A 51 15.51 -2.04 -11.74
CA ALA A 51 14.69 -2.08 -12.96
C ALA A 51 14.95 -0.87 -13.89
N PRO A 52 16.18 -0.72 -14.45
CA PRO A 52 16.54 0.41 -15.30
C PRO A 52 15.77 0.48 -16.63
N THR A 53 15.02 -0.57 -16.98
CA THR A 53 14.20 -0.66 -18.19
C THR A 53 12.78 -0.13 -18.02
N LEU A 54 12.34 0.09 -16.77
CA LEU A 54 10.98 0.53 -16.49
C LEU A 54 10.93 2.06 -16.54
N ASP A 55 9.85 2.62 -17.10
CA ASP A 55 9.64 4.07 -17.03
C ASP A 55 9.49 4.48 -15.55
N SER A 56 9.87 5.73 -15.25
CA SER A 56 9.82 6.23 -13.88
C SER A 56 8.40 6.21 -13.31
N MET A 57 7.38 6.52 -14.12
CA MET A 57 5.97 6.44 -13.71
C MET A 57 5.51 4.99 -13.47
N ASP A 58 5.94 4.06 -14.33
CA ASP A 58 5.62 2.64 -14.16
C ASP A 58 6.17 2.09 -12.84
N ALA A 59 7.38 2.52 -12.47
CA ALA A 59 7.99 2.18 -11.19
C ALA A 59 7.24 2.78 -9.99
N VAL A 60 6.67 3.99 -10.13
CA VAL A 60 5.77 4.59 -9.13
C VAL A 60 4.50 3.74 -8.97
N PHE A 61 3.85 3.38 -10.08
CA PHE A 61 2.63 2.57 -10.04
C PHE A 61 2.87 1.18 -9.47
N LEU A 62 3.95 0.51 -9.88
CA LEU A 62 4.31 -0.80 -9.34
C LEU A 62 4.54 -0.74 -7.83
N SER A 63 5.24 0.30 -7.35
CA SER A 63 5.48 0.53 -5.93
C SER A 63 4.17 0.71 -5.14
N ILE A 64 3.22 1.46 -5.70
CA ILE A 64 1.89 1.65 -5.12
C ILE A 64 1.13 0.32 -5.05
N LEU A 65 1.11 -0.44 -6.14
CA LEU A 65 0.41 -1.71 -6.24
C LEU A 65 0.95 -2.72 -5.22
N VAL A 66 2.27 -2.82 -5.06
CA VAL A 66 2.90 -3.71 -4.06
C VAL A 66 2.43 -3.38 -2.64
N GLU A 67 2.41 -2.10 -2.28
CA GLU A 67 2.00 -1.69 -0.93
C GLU A 67 0.48 -1.82 -0.72
N GLN A 68 -0.32 -1.66 -1.77
CA GLN A 68 -1.77 -1.95 -1.72
C GLN A 68 -2.03 -3.45 -1.57
N GLU A 69 -1.32 -4.30 -2.31
CA GLU A 69 -1.46 -5.75 -2.20
C GLU A 69 -1.12 -6.26 -0.79
N LYS A 70 -0.07 -5.72 -0.17
CA LYS A 70 0.27 -6.02 1.23
C LYS A 70 -0.84 -5.64 2.19
N GLU A 71 -1.46 -4.48 2.01
CA GLU A 71 -2.59 -4.05 2.83
C GLU A 71 -3.81 -4.94 2.62
N LEU A 72 -4.14 -5.29 1.38
CA LEU A 72 -5.23 -6.21 1.07
C LEU A 72 -5.03 -7.57 1.75
N ASN A 73 -3.83 -8.15 1.66
CA ASN A 73 -3.48 -9.40 2.32
C ASN A 73 -3.63 -9.30 3.85
N SER A 74 -3.15 -8.21 4.46
CA SER A 74 -3.29 -7.99 5.90
C SER A 74 -4.76 -7.89 6.36
N LEU A 75 -5.61 -7.27 5.54
CA LEU A 75 -7.04 -7.15 5.81
C LEU A 75 -7.75 -8.50 5.66
N GLN A 76 -7.35 -9.32 4.69
CA GLN A 76 -7.89 -10.66 4.51
C GLN A 76 -7.48 -11.60 5.65
N GLU A 77 -6.22 -11.55 6.08
CA GLU A 77 -5.72 -12.31 7.24
C GLU A 77 -6.47 -11.91 8.52
N GLY A 78 -6.63 -10.61 8.79
CA GLY A 78 -7.38 -10.12 9.95
C GLY A 78 -8.86 -10.53 9.96
N ARG A 79 -9.50 -10.61 8.78
CA ARG A 79 -10.86 -11.14 8.64
C ARG A 79 -10.94 -12.63 8.91
N HIS A 80 -9.92 -13.40 8.53
CA HIS A 80 -9.86 -14.85 8.77
C HIS A 80 -9.67 -15.18 10.26
N VAL A 81 -8.92 -14.36 11.00
CA VAL A 81 -8.68 -14.56 12.44
C VAL A 81 -9.94 -14.31 13.28
N SER A 82 -10.78 -13.34 12.92
CA SER A 82 -12.02 -13.05 13.67
C SER A 82 -13.15 -14.08 13.45
N ALA A 83 -13.13 -14.82 12.34
CA ALA A 83 -14.15 -15.85 12.05
C ALA A 83 -13.94 -17.17 12.81
N GLY A 84 -12.74 -17.40 13.38
CA GLY A 84 -12.37 -18.67 14.02
C GLY A 84 -12.64 -18.79 15.52
N HIS A 85 -13.22 -17.78 16.18
CA HIS A 85 -13.28 -17.73 17.66
C HIS A 85 -14.70 -17.68 18.28
N GLN A 86 -15.75 -18.05 17.55
CA GLN A 86 -17.13 -18.04 18.09
C GLN A 86 -17.80 -19.42 18.26
N VAL A 87 -17.10 -20.54 18.08
CA VAL A 87 -17.73 -21.87 18.25
C VAL A 87 -16.99 -22.69 19.29
N GLN A 88 -17.35 -22.49 20.58
CA GLN A 88 -17.39 -23.51 21.65
C GLN A 88 -17.42 -22.82 23.02
N SER A 89 -18.60 -22.40 23.47
CA SER A 89 -18.89 -22.15 24.89
C SER A 89 -20.40 -22.14 25.05
N GLY A 90 -21.01 -23.33 25.12
CA GLY A 90 -22.46 -23.39 25.23
C GLY A 90 -23.08 -24.78 25.36
N GLU A 91 -22.38 -25.83 25.78
CA GLU A 91 -23.02 -27.09 26.19
C GLU A 91 -22.35 -27.68 27.43
N GLN A 92 -22.57 -27.04 28.57
CA GLN A 92 -22.75 -27.76 29.82
C GLN A 92 -23.99 -27.18 30.49
N HIS A 93 -25.05 -27.97 30.52
CA HIS A 93 -25.81 -28.32 31.72
C HIS A 93 -27.10 -29.01 31.27
N HIS A 94 -27.31 -30.23 31.79
CA HIS A 94 -28.59 -30.79 32.25
C HIS A 94 -28.90 -32.20 31.70
N ASN A 95 -28.33 -33.22 32.35
CA ASN A 95 -28.96 -34.50 32.66
C ASN A 95 -27.98 -35.26 33.58
N LYS A 96 -28.34 -35.82 34.73
CA LYS A 96 -29.57 -36.51 35.11
C LYS A 96 -29.64 -36.54 36.65
N MET A 97 -30.77 -36.14 37.22
CA MET A 97 -31.25 -36.72 38.48
C MET A 97 -31.97 -38.03 38.15
N ASP A 98 -32.08 -38.89 39.16
CA ASP A 98 -32.64 -40.25 39.21
C ASP A 98 -31.67 -41.40 38.87
#